data_AF-A0A842V1Y1-F1
#
_entry.id   AF-A0A842V1Y1-F1
#
_cell.length_a   1.000
_cell.length_b   1.000
_cell.length_c   1.000
_cell.angle_alpha   90.00
_cell.angle_beta   90.00
_cell.angle_gamma   90.00
#
_symmetry.space_group_name_H-M   'P 1'
#
loop_
_entity.id
_entity.type
_entity.pdbx_description
1 polymer ?
#
loop_
_entity_poly.entity_id
_entity_poly.type
_entity_poly.pdbx_seq_one_letter_code
_entity_poly.pdbx_strand_id
1 'polypeptide(L)'
;MPSKLKRVIKDYLAGRAYIPDLLVAYKESRRNNKGPVVVLGVTKGAVHATGKNVVKVFLEAHGFRVVDIGHCVEPEAFAKAVKKHKALLVGISIPVTTAEHFIKKTIKLVRKESARAKVVIGGCAINDEWVELVGADAYAPDAISGVKVFKRFSE
;
A
#
# COMPACT_ATOMS: atom_id res chain seq x y z
N MET A 1 -14.76 -11.66 6.16
CA MET A 1 -14.99 -10.57 5.18
C MET A 1 -16.48 -10.35 5.01
N PRO A 2 -16.99 -9.11 5.00
CA PRO A 2 -18.37 -8.81 4.65
C PRO A 2 -18.69 -9.32 3.24
N SER A 3 -19.83 -10.00 3.08
CA SER A 3 -20.25 -10.64 1.80
C SER A 3 -20.36 -9.64 0.65
N LYS A 4 -20.76 -8.38 0.93
CA LYS A 4 -20.98 -7.32 -0.06
C LYS A 4 -19.69 -6.85 -0.74
N LEU A 5 -18.60 -6.56 0.02
CA LEU A 5 -17.33 -6.09 -0.56
C LEU A 5 -16.66 -7.16 -1.44
N LYS A 6 -16.71 -8.43 -1.01
CA LYS A 6 -16.24 -9.57 -1.82
C LYS A 6 -16.93 -9.64 -3.17
N ARG A 7 -18.26 -9.49 -3.17
CA ARG A 7 -19.08 -9.53 -4.39
C ARG A 7 -18.70 -8.39 -5.34
N VAL A 8 -18.64 -7.15 -4.83
CA VAL A 8 -18.32 -5.98 -5.65
C VAL A 8 -16.91 -6.05 -6.24
N ILE A 9 -15.93 -6.63 -5.54
CA ILE A 9 -14.60 -6.87 -6.12
C ILE A 9 -14.67 -7.88 -7.27
N LYS A 10 -15.41 -8.99 -7.10
CA LYS A 10 -15.60 -9.97 -8.17
C LYS A 10 -16.25 -9.32 -9.40
N ASP A 11 -17.22 -8.45 -9.18
CA ASP A 11 -17.90 -7.73 -10.27
C ASP A 11 -16.98 -6.70 -10.93
N TYR A 12 -16.15 -5.97 -10.16
CA TYR A 12 -15.15 -5.05 -10.70
C TYR A 12 -14.14 -5.77 -11.59
N LEU A 13 -13.62 -6.92 -11.13
CA LEU A 13 -12.69 -7.73 -11.92
C LEU A 13 -13.33 -8.32 -13.19
N ALA A 14 -14.65 -8.52 -13.17
CA ALA A 14 -15.42 -8.98 -14.33
C ALA A 14 -15.90 -7.83 -15.25
N GLY A 15 -15.52 -6.58 -14.97
CA GLY A 15 -15.97 -5.40 -15.74
C GLY A 15 -17.44 -5.04 -15.52
N ARG A 16 -18.07 -5.55 -14.46
CA ARG A 16 -19.50 -5.34 -14.12
C ARG A 16 -19.72 -4.33 -13.00
N ALA A 17 -18.64 -3.76 -12.46
CA ALA A 17 -18.66 -2.68 -11.47
C ALA A 17 -17.47 -1.75 -11.71
N TYR A 18 -17.58 -0.51 -11.25
CA TYR A 18 -16.57 0.53 -11.42
C TYR A 18 -16.01 0.99 -10.07
N ILE A 19 -15.01 1.87 -10.12
CA ILE A 19 -14.35 2.41 -8.92
C ILE A 19 -15.37 2.99 -7.90
N PRO A 20 -16.41 3.75 -8.30
CA PRO A 20 -17.41 4.25 -7.36
C PRO A 20 -18.10 3.14 -6.56
N ASP A 21 -18.48 2.03 -7.21
CA ASP A 21 -19.13 0.89 -6.54
C ASP A 21 -18.21 0.26 -5.49
N LEU A 22 -16.92 0.13 -5.84
CA LEU A 22 -15.89 -0.38 -4.95
C LEU A 22 -15.75 0.49 -3.70
N LEU A 23 -15.74 1.82 -3.89
CA LEU A 23 -15.61 2.79 -2.79
C LEU A 23 -16.83 2.82 -1.89
N VAL A 24 -18.05 2.70 -2.43
CA VAL A 24 -19.29 2.63 -1.65
C VAL A 24 -19.30 1.36 -0.80
N ALA A 25 -19.08 0.20 -1.42
CA ALA A 25 -19.03 -1.07 -0.70
C ALA A 25 -17.93 -1.09 0.37
N TYR A 26 -16.79 -0.44 0.10
CA TYR A 26 -15.73 -0.27 1.08
C TYR A 26 -16.18 0.53 2.30
N LYS A 27 -16.79 1.72 2.10
CA LYS A 27 -17.26 2.58 3.21
C LYS A 27 -18.21 1.84 4.15
N GLU A 28 -19.11 1.03 3.60
CA GLU A 28 -20.08 0.23 4.36
C GLU A 28 -19.44 -0.99 5.06
N SER A 29 -18.29 -1.45 4.58
CA SER A 29 -17.62 -2.67 5.07
C SER A 29 -16.73 -2.46 6.30
N ARG A 30 -16.59 -1.21 6.78
CA ARG A 30 -15.68 -0.85 7.89
C ARG A 30 -15.94 -1.72 9.13
N ARG A 31 -15.07 -2.70 9.34
CA ARG A 31 -14.98 -3.54 10.53
C ARG A 31 -13.54 -3.55 11.04
N ASN A 32 -13.37 -3.81 12.34
CA ASN A 32 -12.07 -4.05 12.96
C ASN A 32 -11.41 -5.28 12.34
N ASN A 33 -10.52 -5.05 11.37
CA ASN A 33 -9.76 -6.11 10.72
C ASN A 33 -8.57 -6.52 11.61
N LYS A 34 -8.46 -7.81 11.93
CA LYS A 34 -7.39 -8.38 12.77
C LYS A 34 -6.22 -8.97 11.96
N GLY A 35 -6.23 -8.85 10.64
CA GLY A 35 -5.15 -9.40 9.81
C GLY A 35 -3.87 -8.57 9.81
N PRO A 36 -2.87 -8.97 8.98
CA PRO A 36 -1.55 -8.36 8.94
C PRO A 36 -1.62 -6.85 8.71
N VAL A 37 -0.77 -6.10 9.42
CA VAL A 37 -0.77 -4.64 9.37
C VAL A 37 0.12 -4.14 8.24
N VAL A 38 -0.44 -3.33 7.35
CA VAL A 38 0.28 -2.66 6.25
C VAL A 38 0.28 -1.16 6.50
N VAL A 39 1.45 -0.54 6.59
CA VAL A 39 1.57 0.93 6.53
C VAL A 39 1.58 1.36 5.07
N LEU A 40 0.72 2.30 4.67
CA LEU A 40 0.56 2.71 3.29
C LEU A 40 0.57 4.23 3.18
N GLY A 41 1.39 4.79 2.28
CA GLY A 41 1.48 6.23 2.08
C GLY A 41 2.01 6.61 0.70
N VAL A 42 1.83 7.88 0.32
CA VAL A 42 2.52 8.47 -0.84
C VAL A 42 3.80 9.15 -0.36
N THR A 43 4.91 8.91 -1.07
CA THR A 43 6.20 9.54 -0.76
C THR A 43 6.12 11.07 -0.75
N LYS A 44 7.02 11.71 -0.01
CA LYS A 44 7.21 13.16 -0.02
C LYS A 44 7.48 13.67 -1.44
N GLY A 45 6.95 14.86 -1.74
CA GLY A 45 7.05 15.48 -3.07
C GLY A 45 5.97 15.02 -4.05
N ALA A 46 5.02 14.19 -3.60
CA ALA A 46 3.92 13.70 -4.41
C ALA A 46 2.58 13.79 -3.67
N VAL A 47 1.58 14.41 -4.33
CA VAL A 47 0.22 14.57 -3.79
C VAL A 47 -0.79 13.58 -4.37
N HIS A 48 -0.50 13.01 -5.55
CA HIS A 48 -1.41 12.08 -6.23
C HIS A 48 -1.56 10.78 -5.43
N ALA A 49 -2.79 10.52 -4.96
CA ALA A 49 -3.10 9.42 -4.04
C ALA A 49 -4.10 8.39 -4.60
N THR A 50 -4.54 8.53 -5.85
CA THR A 50 -5.58 7.66 -6.45
C THR A 50 -5.17 6.19 -6.42
N GLY A 51 -3.96 5.87 -6.92
CA GLY A 51 -3.46 4.49 -6.92
C GLY A 51 -3.36 3.91 -5.50
N LYS A 52 -2.81 4.67 -4.55
CA LYS A 52 -2.76 4.30 -3.12
C LYS A 52 -4.15 3.96 -2.56
N ASN A 53 -5.16 4.76 -2.87
CA ASN A 53 -6.52 4.55 -2.37
C ASN A 53 -7.16 3.28 -2.96
N VAL A 54 -6.90 2.97 -4.23
CA VAL A 54 -7.33 1.70 -4.83
C VAL A 54 -6.63 0.53 -4.14
N VAL A 55 -5.30 0.57 -4.01
CA VAL A 55 -4.52 -0.47 -3.31
C VAL A 55 -5.03 -0.71 -1.90
N LYS A 56 -5.33 0.35 -1.15
CA LYS A 56 -5.93 0.26 0.19
C LYS A 56 -7.21 -0.56 0.21
N VAL A 57 -8.17 -0.25 -0.68
CA VAL A 57 -9.45 -0.98 -0.73
C VAL A 57 -9.21 -2.45 -1.03
N PHE A 58 -8.32 -2.76 -1.97
CA PHE A 58 -7.97 -4.14 -2.30
C PHE A 58 -7.30 -4.87 -1.13
N LEU A 59 -6.36 -4.24 -0.42
CA LEU A 59 -5.72 -4.83 0.75
C LEU A 59 -6.72 -5.09 1.88
N GLU A 60 -7.52 -4.08 2.25
CA GLU A 60 -8.50 -4.22 3.32
C GLU A 60 -9.56 -5.28 2.99
N ALA A 61 -9.98 -5.32 1.73
CA ALA A 61 -10.83 -6.39 1.25
C ALA A 61 -10.19 -7.75 1.51
N HIS A 62 -8.92 -7.94 1.16
CA HIS A 62 -8.21 -9.21 1.33
C HIS A 62 -7.74 -9.49 2.77
N GLY A 63 -8.27 -8.77 3.77
CA GLY A 63 -8.04 -9.10 5.18
C GLY A 63 -6.87 -8.36 5.82
N PHE A 64 -6.19 -7.46 5.12
CA PHE A 64 -5.13 -6.64 5.72
C PHE A 64 -5.70 -5.49 6.57
N ARG A 65 -5.00 -5.13 7.64
CA ARG A 65 -5.26 -3.91 8.39
C ARG A 65 -4.39 -2.79 7.85
N VAL A 66 -4.96 -1.88 7.05
CA VAL A 66 -4.18 -0.80 6.43
C VAL A 66 -4.12 0.43 7.33
N VAL A 67 -2.91 0.83 7.70
CA VAL A 67 -2.58 2.10 8.35
C VAL A 67 -2.19 3.08 7.25
N ASP A 68 -3.19 3.83 6.77
CA ASP A 68 -3.03 4.85 5.74
C ASP A 68 -2.51 6.15 6.36
N ILE A 69 -1.28 6.53 6.04
CA ILE A 69 -0.62 7.73 6.57
C ILE A 69 -0.72 8.93 5.62
N GLY A 70 -1.50 8.81 4.53
CA GLY A 70 -1.84 9.92 3.64
C GLY A 70 -0.91 10.08 2.44
N HIS A 71 -0.75 11.33 1.99
CA HIS A 71 0.05 11.71 0.83
C HIS A 71 1.06 12.81 1.17
N CYS A 72 2.08 12.97 0.33
CA CYS A 72 3.23 13.84 0.60
C CYS A 72 3.85 13.58 1.98
N VAL A 73 4.11 12.31 2.29
CA VAL A 73 4.44 11.88 3.65
C VAL A 73 5.96 11.88 3.87
N GLU A 74 6.38 12.50 4.98
CA GLU A 74 7.78 12.53 5.39
C GLU A 74 8.34 11.11 5.66
N PRO A 75 9.61 10.83 5.31
CA PRO A 75 10.27 9.55 5.59
C PRO A 75 10.15 9.09 7.06
N GLU A 76 10.25 10.02 8.00
CA GLU A 76 10.17 9.80 9.44
C GLU A 76 8.77 9.32 9.87
N ALA A 77 7.71 9.75 9.16
CA ALA A 77 6.35 9.35 9.47
C ALA A 77 6.09 7.89 9.13
N PHE A 78 6.68 7.36 8.05
CA PHE A 78 6.66 5.92 7.75
C PHE A 78 7.30 5.11 8.87
N ALA A 79 8.52 5.48 9.28
CA ALA A 79 9.23 4.80 10.35
C ALA A 79 8.46 4.84 11.69
N LYS A 80 7.90 6.01 12.03
CA LYS A 80 7.05 6.18 13.22
C LYS A 80 5.80 5.30 13.16
N ALA A 81 5.15 5.21 12.00
CA ALA A 81 3.97 4.37 11.81
C ALA A 81 4.32 2.87 11.91
N VAL A 82 5.42 2.45 11.29
CA VAL A 82 5.95 1.08 11.39
C VAL A 82 6.18 0.69 12.84
N LYS A 83 6.89 1.53 13.60
CA LYS A 83 7.14 1.32 15.03
C LYS A 83 5.84 1.27 15.85
N LYS A 84 4.99 2.30 15.71
CA LYS A 84 3.74 2.46 16.48
C LYS A 84 2.79 1.28 16.27
N HIS A 85 2.68 0.79 15.04
CA HIS A 85 1.72 -0.24 14.67
C HIS A 85 2.34 -1.64 14.57
N LYS A 86 3.64 -1.78 14.89
CA LYS A 86 4.41 -3.02 14.75
C LYS A 86 4.24 -3.66 13.36
N ALA A 87 4.19 -2.83 12.32
CA ALA A 87 3.93 -3.28 10.96
C ALA A 87 5.18 -3.92 10.36
N LEU A 88 4.99 -5.07 9.70
CA LEU A 88 6.06 -5.74 8.94
C LEU A 88 5.91 -5.52 7.43
N LEU A 89 4.87 -4.81 7.01
CA LEU A 89 4.55 -4.57 5.61
C LEU A 89 4.40 -3.06 5.41
N VAL A 90 5.09 -2.52 4.41
CA VAL A 90 5.04 -1.11 4.04
C VAL A 90 4.79 -0.99 2.54
N GLY A 91 3.82 -0.16 2.16
CA GLY A 91 3.57 0.22 0.77
C GLY A 91 3.89 1.69 0.56
N ILE A 92 4.72 1.99 -0.46
CA ILE A 92 5.06 3.36 -0.84
C ILE A 92 4.54 3.61 -2.26
N SER A 93 3.61 4.54 -2.39
CA SER A 93 3.11 5.02 -3.68
C SER A 93 4.01 6.14 -4.22
N ILE A 94 4.47 5.99 -5.45
CA ILE A 94 5.47 6.84 -6.11
C ILE A 94 4.93 7.25 -7.50
N PRO A 95 4.11 8.29 -7.59
CA PRO A 95 3.53 8.75 -8.86
C PRO A 95 4.46 9.71 -9.63
N VAL A 96 5.66 9.99 -9.12
CA VAL A 96 6.67 10.89 -9.74
C VAL A 96 8.07 10.34 -9.48
N THR A 97 8.99 10.54 -10.43
CA THR A 97 10.39 10.07 -10.33
C THR A 97 11.29 10.98 -9.50
N THR A 98 10.94 12.26 -9.32
CA THR A 98 11.73 13.25 -8.57
C THR A 98 11.84 12.97 -7.07
N ALA A 99 11.13 11.95 -6.56
CA ALA A 99 11.08 11.62 -5.14
C ALA A 99 12.10 10.54 -4.70
N GLU A 100 13.01 10.10 -5.59
CA GLU A 100 13.96 9.00 -5.34
C GLU A 100 14.71 9.11 -4.00
N HIS A 101 15.29 10.28 -3.71
CA HIS A 101 16.04 10.50 -2.46
C HIS A 101 15.17 10.30 -1.21
N PHE A 102 13.91 10.74 -1.24
CA PHE A 102 12.98 10.55 -0.14
C PHE A 102 12.60 9.08 0.04
N ILE A 103 12.47 8.31 -1.04
CA ILE A 103 12.15 6.88 -1.00
C ILE A 103 13.31 6.10 -0.36
N LYS A 104 14.54 6.35 -0.83
CA LYS A 104 15.77 5.77 -0.23
C LYS A 104 15.86 6.06 1.26
N LYS A 105 15.65 7.32 1.65
CA LYS A 105 15.63 7.74 3.06
C LYS A 105 14.53 7.03 3.86
N THR A 106 13.33 6.92 3.28
CA THR A 106 12.18 6.23 3.90
C THR A 106 12.50 4.76 4.19
N ILE A 107 13.01 4.03 3.20
CA ILE A 107 13.38 2.62 3.34
C ILE A 107 14.44 2.44 4.42
N LYS A 108 15.49 3.28 4.41
CA LYS A 108 16.54 3.26 5.45
C LYS A 108 15.97 3.44 6.86
N LEU A 109 15.07 4.40 7.05
CA LEU A 109 14.47 4.68 8.36
C LEU A 109 13.50 3.56 8.79
N VAL A 110 12.70 3.03 7.87
CA VAL A 110 11.82 1.88 8.12
C VAL A 110 12.63 0.68 8.60
N ARG A 111 13.76 0.38 7.93
CA ARG A 111 14.64 -0.73 8.30
C ARG A 111 15.35 -0.52 9.62
N LYS A 112 15.67 0.73 9.99
CA LYS A 112 16.22 1.07 11.30
C LYS A 112 15.24 0.75 12.43
N GLU A 113 13.95 1.00 12.22
CA GLU A 113 12.91 0.69 13.22
C GLU A 113 12.49 -0.79 13.21
N SER A 114 12.52 -1.43 12.04
CA SER A 114 12.20 -2.84 11.88
C SER A 114 12.99 -3.46 10.73
N ALA A 115 14.08 -4.15 11.06
CA ALA A 115 14.93 -4.82 10.07
C ALA A 115 14.17 -5.86 9.24
N ARG A 116 13.05 -6.40 9.75
CA ARG A 116 12.21 -7.41 9.08
C ARG A 116 11.13 -6.81 8.17
N ALA A 117 10.86 -5.49 8.25
CA ALA A 117 9.75 -4.88 7.53
C ALA A 117 9.95 -4.87 6.00
N LYS A 118 9.10 -5.58 5.26
CA LYS A 118 9.11 -5.63 3.80
C LYS A 118 8.48 -4.37 3.20
N VAL A 119 9.20 -3.75 2.26
CA VAL A 119 8.76 -2.54 1.55
C VAL A 119 8.41 -2.91 0.11
N VAL A 120 7.15 -2.64 -0.25
CA VAL A 120 6.62 -2.76 -1.61
C VAL A 120 6.44 -1.37 -2.19
N ILE A 121 6.98 -1.14 -3.39
CA ILE A 121 6.84 0.11 -4.12
C ILE A 121 5.85 -0.06 -5.29
N GLY A 122 5.19 1.03 -5.67
CA GLY A 122 4.32 1.06 -6.85
C GLY A 122 3.97 2.49 -7.22
N GLY A 123 3.39 2.67 -8.40
CA GLY A 123 3.02 3.99 -8.93
C GLY A 123 3.26 4.08 -10.43
N CYS A 124 2.53 4.98 -11.09
CA CYS A 124 2.50 5.07 -12.55
C CYS A 124 3.79 5.57 -13.21
N ALA A 125 4.70 6.17 -12.44
CA ALA A 125 5.93 6.76 -12.94
C ALA A 125 7.15 5.85 -12.82
N ILE A 126 6.99 4.64 -12.25
CA ILE A 126 8.08 3.73 -11.94
C ILE A 126 7.78 2.30 -12.42
N ASN A 127 8.84 1.51 -12.57
CA ASN A 127 8.83 0.11 -12.96
C ASN A 127 9.57 -0.76 -11.91
N ASP A 128 9.85 -2.01 -12.24
CA ASP A 128 10.56 -2.98 -11.39
C ASP A 128 12.05 -2.67 -11.18
N GLU A 129 12.71 -1.99 -12.11
CA GLU A 129 14.11 -1.54 -11.97
C GLU A 129 14.31 -0.64 -10.75
N TRP A 130 13.25 0.06 -10.32
CA TRP A 130 13.30 0.89 -9.12
C TRP A 130 13.52 0.10 -7.82
N VAL A 131 13.25 -1.20 -7.81
CA VAL A 131 13.42 -2.04 -6.62
C VAL A 131 14.86 -2.01 -6.16
N GLU A 132 15.80 -2.29 -7.06
CA GLU A 132 17.23 -2.24 -6.76
C GLU A 132 17.70 -0.80 -6.54
N LEU A 133 17.22 0.13 -7.38
CA LEU A 133 17.61 1.55 -7.30
C LEU A 133 17.39 2.13 -5.91
N VAL A 134 16.22 1.88 -5.30
CA VAL A 134 15.84 2.46 -4.00
C VAL A 134 16.01 1.51 -2.81
N GLY A 135 16.30 0.24 -3.07
CA GLY A 135 16.45 -0.80 -2.04
C GLY A 135 15.13 -1.34 -1.48
N ALA A 136 14.07 -1.39 -2.30
CA ALA A 136 12.80 -2.00 -1.91
C ALA A 136 12.86 -3.54 -2.01
N ASP A 137 11.85 -4.25 -1.47
CA ASP A 137 11.80 -5.72 -1.57
C ASP A 137 10.99 -6.20 -2.78
N ALA A 138 10.09 -5.37 -3.31
CA ALA A 138 9.26 -5.71 -4.46
C ALA A 138 8.63 -4.47 -5.09
N TYR A 139 8.35 -4.57 -6.38
CA TYR A 139 7.47 -3.67 -7.12
C TYR A 139 6.12 -4.32 -7.38
N ALA A 140 5.05 -3.53 -7.38
CA ALA A 140 3.73 -3.95 -7.80
C ALA A 140 3.16 -2.96 -8.84
N PRO A 141 2.86 -3.41 -10.08
CA PRO A 141 2.36 -2.54 -11.13
C PRO A 141 0.91 -2.10 -10.93
N ASP A 142 0.14 -2.87 -10.16
CA ASP A 142 -1.30 -2.63 -9.95
C ASP A 142 -1.75 -3.13 -8.56
N ALA A 143 -3.00 -2.81 -8.20
CA ALA A 143 -3.56 -3.15 -6.88
C ALA A 143 -3.73 -4.67 -6.64
N ILE A 144 -4.03 -5.44 -7.69
CA ILE A 144 -4.22 -6.90 -7.59
C ILE A 144 -2.87 -7.57 -7.37
N SER A 145 -1.86 -7.19 -8.17
CA SER A 145 -0.48 -7.62 -8.02
C SER A 145 0.08 -7.22 -6.65
N GLY A 146 -0.25 -6.02 -6.16
CA GLY A 146 0.09 -5.57 -4.82
C GLY A 146 -0.44 -6.50 -3.73
N VAL A 147 -1.72 -6.88 -3.77
CA VAL A 147 -2.28 -7.86 -2.81
C VAL A 147 -1.52 -9.18 -2.83
N LYS A 148 -1.16 -9.70 -4.02
CA LYS A 148 -0.41 -10.96 -4.15
C LYS A 148 0.96 -10.86 -3.46
N VAL A 149 1.68 -9.76 -3.70
CA VAL A 149 3.00 -9.52 -3.09
C VAL A 149 2.89 -9.39 -1.56
N PHE A 150 1.92 -8.60 -1.07
CA PHE A 150 1.73 -8.44 0.37
C PHE A 150 1.33 -9.74 1.07
N LYS A 151 0.54 -10.60 0.43
CA LYS A 151 0.21 -11.94 0.95
C LYS A 151 1.46 -12.81 1.09
N ARG A 152 2.28 -12.89 0.04
CA ARG A 152 3.55 -13.63 0.06
C ARG A 152 4.49 -13.19 1.17
N PHE A 153 4.48 -11.90 1.54
CA PHE A 153 5.30 -11.38 2.65
C PHE A 153 4.65 -11.48 4.02
N SER A 154 3.36 -11.86 4.09
CA SER A 154 2.62 -12.01 5.33
C SER A 154 2.51 -13.45 5.83
N GLU A 155 2.83 -14.41 4.97
CA GLU A 155 2.99 -15.84 5.26
C GLU A 155 4.38 -16.11 5.86
#